data_AF-A0A8C1S3J4-F1
#
_entry.id   AF-A0A8C1S3J4-F1
#
_cell.length_a   1.000
_cell.length_b   1.000
_cell.length_c   1.000
_cell.angle_alpha   90.00
_cell.angle_beta   90.00
_cell.angle_gamma   90.00
#
_symmetry.space_group_name_H-M   'P 1'
#
loop_
_entity.id
_entity.type
_entity.pdbx_description
1 polymer ?
#
loop_
_entity_poly.entity_id
_entity_poly.type
_entity_poly.pdbx_seq_one_letter_code
_entity_poly.pdbx_strand_id
1 'polypeptide(L)' 'MGKTKELSNNVRDNIVDLHKVGMGYKTISKKLGENETTVYAIIRKWMKYKITISRPRSGAPCKILPHG' A
#
# COMPACT_ATOMS: atom_id res chain seq x y z
N MET A 1 -4.27 9.29 18.95
CA MET A 1 -4.91 8.51 17.85
C MET A 1 -4.54 9.15 16.53
N GLY A 2 -3.49 8.66 15.88
CA GLY A 2 -3.12 9.14 14.56
C GLY A 2 -4.21 8.74 13.57
N LYS A 3 -4.87 9.71 12.96
CA LYS A 3 -5.84 9.45 11.87
C LYS A 3 -5.05 8.84 10.71
N THR A 4 -5.01 7.51 10.63
CA THR A 4 -4.54 6.79 9.44
C THR A 4 -5.60 6.99 8.37
N LYS A 5 -5.50 8.09 7.61
CA LYS A 5 -6.29 8.26 6.40
C LYS A 5 -5.68 7.33 5.36
N GLU A 6 -6.10 6.07 5.42
CA GLU A 6 -5.74 5.11 4.41
C GLU A 6 -6.20 5.63 3.05
N LEU A 7 -5.28 5.63 2.08
CA LEU A 7 -5.61 5.91 0.69
C LEU A 7 -6.74 4.99 0.22
N SER A 8 -7.71 5.55 -0.51
CA SER A 8 -8.80 4.77 -1.06
C SER A 8 -8.28 3.72 -2.04
N ASN A 9 -8.95 2.57 -2.11
CA ASN A 9 -8.53 1.47 -2.98
C ASN A 9 -8.47 1.92 -4.46
N ASN A 10 -9.42 2.75 -4.89
CA ASN A 10 -9.46 3.26 -6.25
C ASN A 10 -8.19 4.05 -6.65
N VAL A 11 -7.64 4.85 -5.72
CA VAL A 11 -6.39 5.58 -6.00
C VAL A 11 -5.19 4.62 -6.06
N ARG A 12 -5.18 3.56 -5.25
CA ARG A 12 -4.11 2.55 -5.27
C ARG A 12 -4.11 1.74 -6.57
N ASP A 13 -5.29 1.36 -7.05
CA ASP A 13 -5.43 0.62 -8.31
C ASP A 13 -5.01 1.51 -9.50
N ASN A 14 -5.41 2.78 -9.52
CA ASN A 14 -4.93 3.76 -10.50
C ASN A 14 -3.40 3.91 -10.51
N ILE A 15 -2.74 3.91 -9.34
CA ILE A 15 -1.26 3.95 -9.25
C ILE A 15 -0.66 2.73 -9.95
N VAL A 16 -1.21 1.55 -9.71
CA VAL A 16 -0.72 0.30 -10.32
C VAL A 16 -0.96 0.30 -11.82
N ASP A 17 -2.09 0.77 -12.30
CA ASP A 17 -2.39 0.80 -13.73
C ASP A 17 -1.50 1.81 -14.48
N LEU A 18 -1.26 3.01 -13.92
CA LEU A 18 -0.31 3.96 -14.49
C LEU A 18 1.13 3.41 -14.51
N HIS A 19 1.51 2.63 -13.50
CA HIS A 19 2.80 1.95 -13.48
C HIS A 19 2.89 0.82 -14.53
N LYS A 20 1.81 0.05 -14.76
CA LYS A 20 1.77 -0.95 -15.84
C LYS A 20 1.94 -0.33 -17.22
N VAL A 21 1.44 0.90 -17.43
CA VAL A 21 1.65 1.69 -18.65
C VAL A 21 3.11 2.17 -18.79
N GLY A 22 3.93 2.03 -17.75
CA GLY A 22 5.35 2.41 -17.75
C GLY A 22 5.60 3.86 -17.32
N MET A 23 4.64 4.51 -16.66
CA MET A 23 4.88 5.85 -16.11
C MET A 23 5.84 5.80 -14.91
N GLY A 24 6.76 6.76 -14.85
CA GLY A 24 7.69 6.90 -13.72
C GLY A 24 7.00 7.41 -12.44
N TYR A 25 7.61 7.13 -11.29
CA TYR A 25 7.05 7.43 -9.96
C TYR A 25 6.71 8.92 -9.77
N LYS A 26 7.62 9.82 -10.15
CA LYS A 26 7.42 11.27 -10.06
C LYS A 26 6.25 11.77 -10.91
N THR A 27 6.02 11.16 -12.07
CA THR A 27 4.91 11.51 -12.97
C THR A 27 3.58 11.05 -12.39
N ILE A 28 3.54 9.84 -11.84
CA ILE A 28 2.35 9.28 -11.17
C ILE A 28 1.99 10.14 -9.95
N SER A 29 2.98 10.48 -9.13
CA SER A 29 2.83 11.35 -7.95
C SER A 29 2.22 12.71 -8.33
N LYS A 30 2.76 13.39 -9.35
CA LYS A 30 2.20 14.66 -9.82
C LYS A 30 0.78 14.54 -10.36
N LYS A 31 0.47 13.46 -11.09
CA LYS A 31 -0.85 13.25 -11.70
C LYS A 31 -1.94 13.02 -10.66
N LEU A 32 -1.61 12.32 -9.58
CA LEU A 32 -2.56 11.99 -8.52
C LEU A 32 -2.54 12.96 -7.33
N GLY A 33 -1.56 13.86 -7.27
CA GLY A 33 -1.36 14.77 -6.13
C GLY A 33 -0.90 14.04 -4.86
N GLU A 34 -0.39 12.81 -5.00
CA GLU A 34 0.07 11.98 -3.89
C GLU A 34 1.58 12.06 -3.71
N ASN A 35 2.07 11.78 -2.50
CA ASN A 35 3.51 11.79 -2.24
C ASN A 35 4.24 10.66 -3.00
N GLU A 36 5.41 10.97 -3.56
CA GLU A 36 6.22 10.01 -4.32
C GLU A 36 6.65 8.79 -3.49
N THR A 37 6.93 8.99 -2.20
CA THR A 37 7.20 7.91 -1.24
C THR A 37 6.01 6.96 -1.07
N THR A 38 4.78 7.47 -1.11
CA THR A 38 3.56 6.67 -1.03
C THR A 38 3.37 5.84 -2.29
N VAL A 39 3.56 6.46 -3.46
CA VAL A 39 3.53 5.77 -4.77
C VAL A 39 4.56 4.63 -4.80
N TYR A 40 5.80 4.92 -4.38
CA TYR A 40 6.86 3.92 -4.29
C TYR A 40 6.49 2.75 -3.36
N ALA A 41 5.96 3.05 -2.17
CA ALA A 41 5.57 2.02 -1.20
C ALA A 41 4.45 1.10 -1.73
N ILE A 42 3.49 1.66 -2.47
CA ILE A 42 2.39 0.91 -3.10
C ILE A 42 2.94 -0.01 -4.18
N ILE A 43 3.76 0.52 -5.10
CA ILE A 43 4.31 -0.26 -6.21
C ILE A 43 5.24 -1.37 -5.71
N ARG A 44 6.11 -1.09 -4.73
CA ARG A 44 6.97 -2.11 -4.12
C ARG A 44 6.16 -3.23 -3.47
N LYS A 45 5.06 -2.88 -2.80
CA LYS A 45 4.16 -3.86 -2.18
C LYS A 45 3.44 -4.70 -3.24
N TRP A 46 2.95 -4.07 -4.31
CA TRP A 46 2.34 -4.76 -5.45
C TRP A 46 3.33 -5.70 -6.14
N MET A 47 4.58 -5.29 -6.35
CA MET A 47 5.60 -6.17 -6.93
C MET A 47 5.84 -7.43 -6.08
N LYS A 48 5.83 -7.29 -4.75
CA LYS A 48 6.11 -8.39 -3.83
C LYS A 48 4.92 -9.34 -3.64
N TYR A 49 3.71 -8.81 -3.49
CA TYR A 49 2.54 -9.60 -3.07
C TYR A 49 1.43 -9.65 -4.12
N LYS A 50 1.52 -8.86 -5.21
CA LYS A 50 0.49 -8.67 -6.23
C LYS A 50 -0.85 -8.19 -5.69
N ILE A 51 -0.83 -7.50 -4.54
CA ILE A 51 -2.01 -6.98 -3.85
C ILE A 51 -1.88 -5.46 -3.70
N THR A 52 -2.98 -4.74 -3.91
CA THR A 52 -3.12 -3.28 -3.70
C THR A 52 -3.75 -2.92 -2.35
N ILE A 53 -4.40 -3.89 -1.69
CA ILE A 53 -5.09 -3.73 -0.41
C ILE A 53 -4.07 -3.66 0.76
N SER A 54 -4.40 -2.86 1.78
CA SER A 54 -3.68 -2.85 3.06
C SER A 54 -3.89 -4.19 3.77
N ARG A 55 -2.79 -4.90 4.03
CA ARG A 55 -2.82 -6.14 4.81
C ARG A 55 -2.92 -5.80 6.30
N PRO A 56 -3.74 -6.51 7.09
CA PRO A 56 -3.73 -6.35 8.54
C PRO A 56 -2.31 -6.61 9.06
N ARG A 57 -1.91 -5.86 10.09
CA ARG A 57 -0.66 -6.15 10.79
C ARG A 57 -0.79 -7.53 11.44
N SER A 58 0.26 -8.33 11.40
CA SER A 58 0.27 -9.68 11.97
C SER A 58 0.06 -9.72 13.50
N GLY A 59 0.01 -8.55 14.17
CA GLY A 59 -0.10 -8.46 15.62
C GLY A 59 1.14 -8.99 16.34
N ALA A 60 1.15 -8.87 17.67
CA ALA A 60 2.11 -9.59 18.49
C ALA A 60 1.61 -11.04 18.66
N PRO A 61 2.47 -12.07 18.55
CA PRO A 61 2.06 -13.44 18.84
C PRO A 61 1.64 -13.56 20.31
N CYS A 62 0.46 -14.10 20.57
CA CYS A 62 0.03 -14.42 21.94
C CYS A 62 0.81 -15.64 22.46
N LYS A 63 1.11 -15.64 23.77
CA LYS A 63 1.69 -16.82 24.43
C LYS A 63 0.66 -17.95 24.40
N ILE A 64 1.02 -19.06 23.78
CA ILE A 64 0.29 -20.33 23.84
C ILE A 64 0.52 -20.93 25.23
N LEU A 65 -0.36 -20.61 26.19
CA LEU A 65 -0.45 -21.33 27.44
C LEU A 65 -1.54 -22.41 27.29
N PRO A 66 -1.28 -23.67 27.67
CA PRO A 66 -2.35 -24.66 27.76
C PRO A 66 -3.32 -24.19 28.85
N HIS A 67 -4.57 -23.91 28.45
CA HIS A 67 -5.66 -23.82 29.41
C HIS A 67 -5.92 -25.25 29.90
N GLY A 68 -5.54 -25.51 31.16
CA GLY A 68 -5.97 -26.68 31.91
C GLY A 68 -7.37 -26.47 32.48
#